data_AF-A0A524DTU3-F1
#
_entry.id   AF-A0A524DTU3-F1
#
_cell.length_a   1.000
_cell.length_b   1.000
_cell.length_c   1.000
_cell.angle_alpha   90.00
_cell.angle_beta   90.00
_cell.angle_gamma   90.00
#
_symmetry.space_group_name_H-M   'P 1'
#
loop_
_entity.id
_entity.type
_entity.pdbx_description
1 polymer ?
#
loop_
_entity_poly.entity_id
_entity_poly.type
_entity_poly.pdbx_seq_one_letter_code
_entity_poly.pdbx_strand_id
1 'polypeptide(L)'
;MFLWFWLALLGFILIQPILYKSYEHQALQARYGTEKGLRIAKMLGLASGYGFFFFWIGIWIAPQPSFEIPFLQHILFVIPLFTPYLSWKIPLLHFLLGLAFLVPGGWLGLKGMTELTLEVSETHYPRKIITSGIYSRIRHPQYLGGFLSHIGMTLLLSSWFSLLCTPVVALVIYLLCRREERELVREFGDVYREYREKVPMFFPRLH
;
A
#
# COMPACT_ATOMS: atom_id res chain seq x y z
N MET A 1 -20.84 14.09 11.41
CA MET A 1 -19.50 14.35 11.97
C MET A 1 -18.37 13.55 11.29
N PHE A 2 -18.65 12.54 10.45
CA PHE A 2 -17.60 11.68 9.84
C PHE A 2 -17.64 11.65 8.30
N LEU A 3 -18.26 12.65 7.67
CA LEU A 3 -18.44 12.69 6.21
C LEU A 3 -17.10 12.55 5.47
N TRP A 4 -16.05 13.20 5.97
CA TRP A 4 -14.71 13.15 5.38
C TRP A 4 -14.13 11.73 5.34
N PHE A 5 -14.34 10.93 6.39
CA PHE A 5 -13.90 9.53 6.42
C PHE A 5 -14.57 8.73 5.30
N TRP A 6 -15.90 8.86 5.16
CA TRP A 6 -16.66 8.14 4.14
C TRP A 6 -16.30 8.59 2.73
N LEU A 7 -16.02 9.87 2.52
CA LEU A 7 -15.51 10.38 1.25
C LEU A 7 -14.13 9.82 0.92
N ALA A 8 -13.23 9.74 1.90
CA ALA A 8 -11.91 9.13 1.73
C ALA A 8 -12.01 7.63 1.42
N LEU A 9 -12.84 6.89 2.15
CA LEU A 9 -13.08 5.47 1.89
C LEU A 9 -13.69 5.23 0.51
N LEU A 10 -14.70 6.04 0.12
CA LEU A 10 -15.31 5.96 -1.20
C LEU A 10 -14.28 6.28 -2.30
N GLY A 11 -13.50 7.35 -2.14
CA GLY A 11 -12.43 7.70 -3.06
C GLY A 11 -11.37 6.61 -3.19
N PHE A 12 -10.99 5.98 -2.07
CA PHE A 12 -10.07 4.84 -2.04
C PHE A 12 -10.61 3.64 -2.82
N ILE A 13 -11.92 3.41 -2.83
CA ILE A 13 -12.55 2.34 -3.62
C ILE A 13 -12.68 2.75 -5.10
N LEU A 14 -13.12 3.99 -5.36
CA LEU A 14 -13.38 4.49 -6.72
C LEU A 14 -12.11 4.72 -7.54
N ILE A 15 -10.94 4.90 -6.90
CA ILE A 15 -9.66 5.01 -7.62
C ILE A 15 -9.18 3.64 -8.16
N GLN A 16 -9.65 2.52 -7.59
CA GLN A 16 -9.16 1.18 -7.93
C GLN A 16 -9.37 0.81 -9.41
N PRO A 17 -10.54 1.04 -10.04
CA PRO A 17 -10.70 0.76 -11.47
C PRO A 17 -9.73 1.55 -12.36
N ILE A 18 -9.40 2.79 -11.99
CA ILE A 18 -8.44 3.63 -12.71
C ILE A 18 -7.03 3.04 -12.55
N LEU A 19 -6.69 2.63 -11.34
CA LEU A 19 -5.42 1.98 -11.03
C LEU A 19 -5.30 0.62 -11.73
N TYR A 20 -6.39 -0.14 -11.84
CA TYR A 20 -6.39 -1.42 -12.55
C TYR A 20 -6.11 -1.25 -14.04
N LYS A 21 -6.67 -0.18 -14.62
CA LYS A 21 -6.46 0.17 -16.03
C LYS A 21 -5.03 0.65 -16.30
N SER A 22 -4.34 1.22 -15.30
CA SER A 22 -2.95 1.66 -15.48
C SER A 22 -1.98 0.49 -15.70
N TYR A 23 -2.29 -0.71 -15.18
CA TYR A 23 -1.51 -1.92 -15.43
C TYR A 23 -1.65 -2.49 -16.85
N GLU A 24 -2.70 -2.13 -17.59
CA GLU A 24 -3.01 -2.73 -18.90
C GLU A 24 -2.19 -2.11 -20.04
N HIS A 25 -0.87 -2.06 -19.88
CA HIS A 25 0.05 -1.39 -20.82
C HIS A 25 -0.11 -1.88 -22.25
N GLN A 26 -0.18 -3.20 -22.45
CA GLN A 26 -0.36 -3.79 -23.78
C GLN A 26 -1.72 -3.46 -24.40
N ALA A 27 -2.80 -3.45 -23.62
CA ALA A 27 -4.13 -3.14 -24.13
C ALA A 27 -4.24 -1.65 -24.51
N LEU A 28 -3.64 -0.77 -23.73
CA LEU A 28 -3.57 0.66 -24.02
C LEU A 28 -2.73 0.95 -25.26
N GLN A 29 -1.59 0.27 -25.41
CA GLN A 29 -0.74 0.37 -26.61
C GLN A 29 -1.46 -0.18 -27.85
N ALA A 30 -2.15 -1.31 -27.74
CA ALA A 30 -2.95 -1.87 -28.84
C ALA A 30 -4.10 -0.95 -29.28
N ARG A 31 -4.73 -0.24 -28.33
CA ARG A 31 -5.88 0.64 -28.62
C ARG A 31 -5.49 2.03 -29.15
N TYR A 32 -4.38 2.59 -28.67
CA TYR A 32 -4.02 3.98 -28.94
C TYR A 32 -2.69 4.15 -29.69
N GLY A 33 -2.00 3.05 -30.01
CA GLY A 33 -0.64 3.04 -30.54
C GLY A 33 0.42 3.04 -29.42
N THR A 34 1.61 2.53 -29.71
CA THR A 34 2.67 2.28 -28.73
C THR A 34 3.02 3.52 -27.89
N GLU A 35 3.33 4.65 -28.53
CA GLU A 35 3.79 5.84 -27.82
C GLU A 35 2.66 6.49 -27.00
N LYS A 36 1.48 6.65 -27.61
CA LYS A 36 0.33 7.29 -26.97
C LYS A 36 -0.27 6.41 -25.87
N GLY A 37 -0.35 5.10 -26.10
CA GLY A 37 -0.81 4.13 -25.11
C GLY A 37 0.09 4.09 -23.88
N LEU A 38 1.42 4.10 -24.06
CA LEU A 38 2.36 4.18 -22.95
C LEU A 38 2.23 5.49 -22.18
N ARG A 39 2.08 6.63 -22.88
CA ARG A 39 1.87 7.93 -22.23
C ARG A 39 0.59 7.95 -21.39
N ILE A 40 -0.50 7.40 -21.90
CA ILE A 40 -1.77 7.26 -21.18
C ILE A 40 -1.59 6.36 -19.95
N ALA A 41 -0.93 5.22 -20.09
CA ALA A 41 -0.70 4.29 -18.99
C ALA A 41 0.09 4.95 -17.85
N LYS A 42 1.18 5.67 -18.19
CA LYS A 42 1.97 6.44 -17.21
C LYS A 42 1.15 7.52 -16.52
N MET A 43 0.32 8.27 -17.26
CA MET A 43 -0.56 9.28 -16.67
C MET A 43 -1.60 8.67 -15.72
N LEU A 44 -2.21 7.55 -16.12
CA LEU A 44 -3.15 6.82 -15.26
C LEU A 44 -2.45 6.28 -14.02
N GLY A 45 -1.25 5.70 -14.16
CA GLY A 45 -0.45 5.19 -13.05
C GLY A 45 -0.14 6.26 -12.02
N LEU A 46 0.38 7.41 -12.47
CA LEU A 46 0.66 8.56 -11.59
C LEU A 46 -0.61 9.07 -10.92
N ALA A 47 -1.65 9.42 -11.69
CA ALA A 47 -2.87 10.00 -11.14
C ALA A 47 -3.56 9.06 -10.14
N SER A 48 -3.64 7.76 -10.46
CA SER A 48 -4.24 6.77 -9.58
C SER A 48 -3.36 6.45 -8.37
N GLY A 49 -2.04 6.41 -8.50
CA GLY A 49 -1.11 6.20 -7.40
C GLY A 49 -1.17 7.31 -6.36
N TYR A 50 -1.07 8.58 -6.80
CA TYR A 50 -1.21 9.72 -5.90
C TYR A 50 -2.62 9.79 -5.29
N GLY A 51 -3.66 9.52 -6.08
CA GLY A 51 -5.04 9.44 -5.59
C GLY A 51 -5.23 8.36 -4.52
N PHE A 52 -4.64 7.17 -4.74
CA PHE A 52 -4.64 6.07 -3.79
C PHE A 52 -4.04 6.51 -2.44
N PHE A 53 -2.83 7.07 -2.44
CA PHE A 53 -2.19 7.54 -1.21
C PHE A 53 -2.96 8.69 -0.55
N PHE A 54 -3.49 9.63 -1.32
CA PHE A 54 -4.29 10.73 -0.80
C PHE A 54 -5.52 10.23 -0.02
N PHE A 55 -6.31 9.36 -0.62
CA PHE A 55 -7.49 8.80 0.03
C PHE A 55 -7.12 7.86 1.19
N TRP A 56 -6.03 7.10 1.05
CA TRP A 56 -5.58 6.18 2.09
C TRP A 56 -5.08 6.91 3.34
N ILE A 57 -4.30 7.99 3.18
CA ILE A 57 -3.92 8.87 4.29
C ILE A 57 -5.17 9.53 4.88
N GLY A 58 -6.13 9.92 4.02
CA GLY A 58 -7.44 10.43 4.44
C GLY A 58 -8.16 9.50 5.42
N ILE A 59 -8.13 8.18 5.21
CA ILE A 59 -8.72 7.17 6.11
C ILE A 59 -8.08 7.23 7.51
N TRP A 60 -6.80 7.58 7.63
CA TRP A 60 -6.10 7.67 8.91
C TRP A 60 -6.42 8.96 9.65
N ILE A 61 -6.34 10.11 8.96
CA ILE A 61 -6.42 11.44 9.57
C ILE A 61 -7.85 11.96 9.71
N ALA A 62 -8.81 11.35 9.01
CA ALA A 62 -10.19 11.80 9.08
C ALA A 62 -10.71 11.72 10.53
N PRO A 63 -11.51 12.71 10.97
CA PRO A 63 -12.14 12.66 12.28
C PRO A 63 -12.90 11.34 12.43
N GLN A 64 -12.54 10.58 13.47
CA GLN A 64 -13.11 9.27 13.77
C GLN A 64 -12.88 8.95 15.25
N PRO A 65 -13.69 8.06 15.85
CA PRO A 65 -13.48 7.68 17.25
C PRO A 65 -12.15 6.95 17.42
N SER A 66 -11.53 7.14 18.57
CA SER A 66 -10.38 6.34 18.99
C SER A 66 -10.86 5.04 19.62
N PHE A 67 -10.14 3.95 19.39
CA PHE A 67 -10.38 2.70 20.12
C PHE A 67 -9.41 2.53 21.27
N GLU A 68 -9.82 1.72 22.24
CA GLU A 68 -9.02 1.42 23.42
C GLU A 68 -8.82 -0.08 23.52
N ILE A 69 -7.59 -0.49 23.84
CA ILE A 69 -7.26 -1.85 24.23
C ILE A 69 -7.21 -1.82 25.76
N PRO A 70 -8.00 -2.63 26.49
CA PRO A 70 -8.16 -2.53 27.94
C PRO A 70 -6.87 -2.84 28.74
N PHE A 71 -5.78 -3.20 28.07
CA PHE A 71 -4.49 -3.53 28.65
C PHE A 71 -3.50 -2.35 28.52
N LEU A 72 -2.87 -1.95 29.63
CA LEU A 72 -1.88 -0.86 29.70
C LEU A 72 -2.38 0.51 29.18
N GLN A 73 -3.70 0.72 29.10
CA GLN A 73 -4.30 1.96 28.59
C GLN A 73 -3.95 3.21 29.42
N HIS A 74 -3.66 3.04 30.71
CA HIS A 74 -3.35 4.13 31.63
C HIS A 74 -1.91 4.65 31.51
N ILE A 75 -1.02 3.92 30.84
CA ILE A 75 0.34 4.36 30.57
C ILE A 75 0.32 5.08 29.23
N LEU A 76 0.38 6.40 29.28
CA LEU A 76 0.33 7.25 28.08
C LEU A 76 1.74 7.60 27.62
N PHE A 77 2.01 7.36 26.35
CA PHE A 77 3.12 7.98 25.65
C PHE A 77 2.66 9.33 25.11
N VAL A 78 3.42 10.38 25.39
CA VAL A 78 3.07 11.75 25.01
C VAL A 78 4.01 12.18 23.89
N ILE A 79 3.46 12.40 22.71
CA ILE A 79 4.19 13.00 21.60
C ILE A 79 3.98 14.52 21.69
N PRO A 80 5.01 15.30 22.03
CA PRO A 80 4.91 16.75 21.97
C PRO A 80 4.76 17.15 20.49
N LEU A 81 3.70 17.89 20.16
CA LEU A 81 3.58 18.53 18.85
C LEU A 81 4.32 19.88 18.89
N PHE A 82 4.18 20.67 17.82
CA PHE A 82 4.88 21.94 17.57
C PHE A 82 4.88 22.93 18.76
N THR A 83 3.97 22.76 19.73
CA THR A 83 3.95 23.49 21.01
C THR A 83 3.71 22.53 22.19
N PRO A 84 4.23 22.82 23.39
CA PRO A 84 4.07 21.96 24.57
C PRO A 84 2.61 21.82 25.06
N TYR A 85 1.72 22.70 24.61
CA TYR A 85 0.29 22.69 24.94
C TYR A 85 -0.53 21.78 24.02
N LEU A 86 0.03 21.43 22.86
CA LEU A 86 -0.56 20.48 21.93
C LEU A 86 0.25 19.19 22.03
N SER A 87 -0.29 18.19 22.69
CA SER A 87 0.36 16.89 22.81
C SER A 87 -0.59 15.78 22.40
N TRP A 88 -0.09 14.88 21.57
CA TRP A 88 -0.83 13.68 21.23
C TRP A 88 -0.55 12.63 22.30
N LYS A 89 -1.58 12.24 23.05
CA LYS A 89 -1.49 11.17 24.04
C LYS A 89 -1.91 9.87 23.39
N ILE A 90 -1.02 8.89 23.39
CA ILE A 90 -1.24 7.57 22.79
C ILE A 90 -0.98 6.54 23.88
N PRO A 91 -1.84 5.54 24.09
CA PRO A 91 -1.54 4.47 25.03
C PRO A 91 -0.24 3.75 24.62
N LEU A 92 0.65 3.47 25.58
CA LEU A 92 1.98 2.91 25.32
C LEU A 92 1.92 1.63 24.49
N LEU A 93 0.92 0.77 24.73
CA LEU A 93 0.74 -0.45 23.95
C LEU A 93 0.46 -0.16 22.46
N HIS A 94 -0.39 0.83 22.17
CA HIS A 94 -0.68 1.24 20.79
C HIS A 94 0.55 1.81 20.12
N PHE A 95 1.36 2.58 20.86
CA PHE A 95 2.63 3.08 20.39
C PHE A 95 3.61 1.96 20.04
N LEU A 96 3.83 1.00 20.95
CA LEU A 96 4.75 -0.12 20.74
C LEU A 96 4.32 -1.03 19.59
N LEU A 97 3.04 -1.43 19.56
CA LEU A 97 2.51 -2.23 18.46
C LEU A 97 2.55 -1.45 17.14
N GLY A 98 2.19 -0.18 17.17
CA GLY A 98 2.26 0.72 16.03
C GLY A 98 3.64 0.74 15.41
N LEU A 99 4.70 0.91 16.21
CA LEU A 99 6.09 0.85 15.75
C LEU A 99 6.49 -0.55 15.27
N ALA A 100 6.04 -1.60 15.95
CA ALA A 100 6.34 -2.99 15.57
C ALA A 100 5.83 -3.35 14.16
N PHE A 101 4.77 -2.69 13.67
CA PHE A 101 4.27 -2.85 12.31
C PHE A 101 4.80 -1.78 11.34
N LEU A 102 4.84 -0.51 11.77
CA LEU A 102 5.22 0.61 10.92
C LEU A 102 6.68 0.55 10.49
N VAL A 103 7.60 0.21 11.40
CA VAL A 103 9.04 0.20 11.09
C VAL A 103 9.40 -0.90 10.08
N PRO A 104 9.01 -2.17 10.27
CA PRO A 104 9.23 -3.21 9.26
C PRO A 104 8.46 -2.93 7.96
N GLY A 105 7.24 -2.39 8.05
CA GLY A 105 6.43 -2.03 6.90
C GLY A 105 7.08 -0.96 6.03
N GLY A 106 7.53 0.14 6.64
CA GLY A 106 8.25 1.21 5.95
C GLY A 106 9.57 0.71 5.36
N TRP A 107 10.31 -0.13 6.07
CA TRP A 107 11.54 -0.73 5.56
C TRP A 107 11.28 -1.61 4.32
N LEU A 108 10.27 -2.48 4.35
CA LEU A 108 9.88 -3.32 3.20
C LEU A 108 9.44 -2.47 1.99
N GLY A 109 8.64 -1.43 2.25
CA GLY A 109 8.20 -0.48 1.24
C GLY A 109 9.37 0.20 0.54
N LEU A 110 10.27 0.80 1.32
CA LEU A 110 11.45 1.49 0.80
C LEU A 110 12.39 0.54 0.06
N LYS A 111 12.68 -0.66 0.62
CA LYS A 111 13.51 -1.66 -0.06
C LYS A 111 12.91 -2.09 -1.38
N GLY A 112 11.62 -2.42 -1.40
CA GLY A 112 10.90 -2.81 -2.61
C GLY A 112 10.92 -1.72 -3.69
N MET A 113 10.82 -0.45 -3.31
CA MET A 113 10.91 0.70 -4.22
C MET A 113 12.33 0.91 -4.75
N THR A 114 13.34 0.81 -3.89
CA THR A 114 14.74 0.98 -4.33
C THR A 114 15.18 -0.10 -5.32
N GLU A 115 14.68 -1.33 -5.18
CA GLU A 115 15.02 -2.41 -6.10
C GLU A 115 14.24 -2.32 -7.43
N LEU A 116 12.96 -1.92 -7.43
CA LEU A 116 12.20 -1.68 -8.68
C LEU A 116 12.55 -0.38 -9.39
N THR A 117 13.13 0.59 -8.69
CA THR A 117 13.21 2.03 -9.03
C THR A 117 11.88 2.78 -8.82
N LEU A 118 11.98 4.09 -8.58
CA LEU A 118 10.83 4.96 -8.36
C LEU A 118 9.93 5.04 -9.62
N GLU A 119 10.51 5.12 -10.82
CA GLU A 119 9.73 5.16 -12.07
C GLU A 119 8.82 3.94 -12.21
N VAL A 120 9.35 2.74 -11.98
CA VAL A 120 8.56 1.50 -12.10
C VAL A 120 7.50 1.42 -11.00
N SER A 121 7.82 1.90 -9.79
CA SER A 121 6.87 1.90 -8.67
C SER A 121 5.71 2.87 -8.89
N GLU A 122 5.94 4.01 -9.55
CA GLU A 122 4.87 4.98 -9.85
C GLU A 122 4.08 4.61 -11.12
N THR A 123 4.77 4.14 -12.15
CA THR A 123 4.14 3.85 -13.45
C THR A 123 3.62 2.44 -13.58
N HIS A 124 4.02 1.55 -12.67
CA HIS A 124 3.74 0.12 -12.70
C HIS A 124 4.11 -0.54 -14.04
N TYR A 125 5.16 -0.05 -14.68
CA TYR A 125 5.65 -0.51 -15.98
C TYR A 125 7.10 -1.01 -15.90
N PRO A 126 7.31 -2.26 -15.46
CA PRO A 126 8.65 -2.84 -15.44
C PRO A 126 9.10 -3.21 -16.86
N ARG A 127 10.34 -2.89 -17.23
CA ARG A 127 10.92 -3.37 -18.51
C ARG A 127 11.45 -4.80 -18.44
N LYS A 128 11.66 -5.30 -17.22
CA LYS A 128 12.14 -6.66 -16.93
C LYS A 128 11.66 -7.08 -15.55
N ILE A 129 11.56 -8.39 -15.32
CA ILE A 129 11.26 -8.93 -14.00
C ILE A 129 12.51 -8.81 -13.13
N ILE A 130 12.34 -8.29 -11.92
CA ILE A 130 13.38 -8.25 -10.89
C ILE A 130 13.14 -9.41 -9.93
N THR A 131 14.13 -10.28 -9.77
CA THR A 131 14.06 -11.50 -8.94
C THR A 131 15.16 -11.57 -7.88
N SER A 132 16.01 -10.54 -7.79
CA SER A 132 17.08 -10.41 -6.82
C SER A 132 16.61 -9.74 -5.53
N GLY A 133 17.46 -9.68 -4.50
CA GLY A 133 17.22 -8.87 -3.31
C GLY A 133 15.95 -9.27 -2.57
N ILE A 134 15.12 -8.31 -2.17
CA ILE A 134 13.86 -8.59 -1.49
C ILE A 134 12.87 -9.35 -2.39
N TYR A 135 12.92 -9.13 -3.71
CA TYR A 135 12.09 -9.84 -4.69
C TYR A 135 12.47 -11.32 -4.84
N SER A 136 13.64 -11.75 -4.34
CA SER A 136 13.95 -13.19 -4.27
C SER A 136 13.14 -13.94 -3.20
N ARG A 137 12.52 -13.21 -2.26
CA ARG A 137 11.80 -13.79 -1.11
C ARG A 137 10.30 -13.51 -1.14
N ILE A 138 9.90 -12.35 -1.64
CA ILE A 138 8.51 -11.88 -1.64
C ILE A 138 8.26 -11.16 -2.97
N ARG A 139 7.19 -11.51 -3.70
CA ARG A 139 6.89 -10.90 -5.00
C ARG A 139 6.39 -9.46 -4.91
N HIS A 140 5.72 -9.12 -3.81
CA HIS A 140 5.05 -7.83 -3.61
C HIS A 140 5.47 -7.14 -2.30
N PRO A 141 6.77 -6.86 -2.09
CA PRO A 141 7.28 -6.31 -0.84
C PRO A 141 6.77 -4.88 -0.57
N GLN A 142 6.52 -4.09 -1.61
CA GLN A 142 5.97 -2.74 -1.46
C GLN A 142 4.55 -2.76 -0.93
N TYR A 143 3.70 -3.63 -1.49
CA TYR A 143 2.32 -3.81 -1.04
C TYR A 143 2.24 -4.38 0.37
N LEU A 144 3.09 -5.36 0.70
CA LEU A 144 3.19 -5.89 2.06
C LEU A 144 3.66 -4.80 3.04
N GLY A 145 4.68 -4.03 2.64
CA GLY A 145 5.20 -2.91 3.42
C GLY A 145 4.16 -1.84 3.68
N GLY A 146 3.39 -1.46 2.64
CA GLY A 146 2.26 -0.56 2.75
C GLY A 146 1.18 -1.09 3.70
N PHE A 147 0.81 -2.37 3.59
CA PHE A 147 -0.20 -2.97 4.47
C PHE A 147 0.23 -3.00 5.94
N LEU A 148 1.49 -3.38 6.22
CA LEU A 148 2.05 -3.32 7.57
C LEU A 148 2.11 -1.88 8.09
N SER A 149 2.47 -0.93 7.23
CA SER A 149 2.48 0.49 7.58
C SER A 149 1.08 1.01 7.91
N HIS A 150 0.05 0.56 7.18
CA HIS A 150 -1.35 0.85 7.50
C HIS A 150 -1.73 0.35 8.89
N ILE A 151 -1.44 -0.92 9.22
CA ILE A 151 -1.69 -1.46 10.56
C ILE A 151 -0.97 -0.62 11.61
N GLY A 152 0.30 -0.29 11.39
CA GLY A 152 1.10 0.54 12.27
C GLY A 152 0.47 1.92 12.50
N MET A 153 0.08 2.61 11.44
CA MET A 153 -0.55 3.93 11.51
C MET A 153 -1.93 3.88 12.19
N THR A 154 -2.75 2.88 11.88
CA THR A 154 -4.05 2.66 12.53
C THR A 154 -3.89 2.52 14.05
N LEU A 155 -2.88 1.77 14.50
CA LEU A 155 -2.59 1.60 15.93
C LEU A 155 -2.07 2.89 16.56
N LEU A 156 -1.09 3.55 15.93
CA LEU A 156 -0.51 4.81 16.44
C LEU A 156 -1.57 5.90 16.63
N LEU A 157 -2.49 6.03 15.69
CA LEU A 157 -3.58 7.01 15.76
C LEU A 157 -4.78 6.50 16.57
N SER A 158 -4.77 5.22 16.96
CA SER A 158 -5.88 4.52 17.59
C SER A 158 -7.19 4.67 16.80
N SER A 159 -7.11 4.75 15.46
CA SER A 159 -8.22 5.11 14.57
C SER A 159 -9.22 3.95 14.38
N TRP A 160 -10.41 4.04 14.98
CA TRP A 160 -11.38 2.94 14.98
C TRP A 160 -11.93 2.56 13.61
N PHE A 161 -12.32 3.55 12.79
CA PHE A 161 -12.85 3.24 11.47
C PHE A 161 -11.75 2.74 10.53
N SER A 162 -10.54 3.27 10.64
CA SER A 162 -9.36 2.74 9.95
C SER A 162 -9.11 1.28 10.30
N LEU A 163 -9.23 0.90 11.59
CA LEU A 163 -9.14 -0.48 12.04
C LEU A 163 -10.20 -1.35 11.36
N LEU A 164 -11.47 -0.91 11.38
CA LEU A 164 -12.58 -1.63 10.77
C LEU A 164 -12.43 -1.79 9.25
N CYS A 165 -11.80 -0.82 8.57
CA CYS A 165 -11.53 -0.87 7.13
C CYS A 165 -10.29 -1.71 6.76
N THR A 166 -9.50 -2.18 7.72
CA THR A 166 -8.27 -2.96 7.45
C THR A 166 -8.51 -4.19 6.56
N PRO A 167 -9.59 -4.99 6.74
CA PRO A 167 -9.90 -6.09 5.83
C PRO A 167 -10.19 -5.63 4.39
N VAL A 168 -10.82 -4.47 4.22
CA VAL A 168 -11.08 -3.88 2.89
C VAL A 168 -9.77 -3.47 2.22
N VAL A 169 -8.87 -2.82 2.97
CA VAL A 169 -7.53 -2.45 2.49
C VAL A 169 -6.74 -3.70 2.09
N ALA A 170 -6.76 -4.75 2.93
CA ALA A 170 -6.11 -6.03 2.63
C ALA A 170 -6.64 -6.67 1.34
N LEU A 171 -7.97 -6.68 1.16
CA LEU A 171 -8.61 -7.20 -0.03
C LEU A 171 -8.22 -6.40 -1.28
N VAL A 172 -8.25 -5.07 -1.20
CA VAL A 172 -7.85 -4.18 -2.30
C VAL A 172 -6.41 -4.45 -2.71
N ILE A 173 -5.48 -4.50 -1.76
CA ILE A 173 -4.07 -4.81 -2.01
C ILE A 173 -3.92 -6.20 -2.66
N TYR A 174 -4.60 -7.22 -2.14
CA TYR A 174 -4.55 -8.56 -2.72
C TYR A 174 -5.05 -8.57 -4.17
N LEU A 175 -6.17 -7.90 -4.46
CA LEU A 175 -6.72 -7.83 -5.81
C LEU A 175 -5.81 -7.05 -6.77
N LEU A 176 -5.14 -6.00 -6.28
CA LEU A 176 -4.12 -5.25 -7.02
C LEU A 176 -2.94 -6.14 -7.40
N CYS A 177 -2.33 -6.82 -6.42
CA CYS A 177 -1.26 -7.77 -6.69
C CYS A 177 -1.71 -8.80 -7.74
N ARG A 178 -2.90 -9.41 -7.58
CA ARG A 178 -3.45 -10.38 -8.53
C ARG A 178 -3.66 -9.79 -9.94
N ARG A 179 -4.00 -8.51 -10.06
CA ARG A 179 -4.12 -7.84 -11.36
C ARG A 179 -2.74 -7.65 -11.98
N GLU A 180 -1.81 -7.10 -11.23
CA GLU A 180 -0.43 -6.89 -11.66
C GLU A 180 0.21 -8.21 -12.12
N GLU A 181 0.09 -9.29 -11.34
CA GLU A 181 0.60 -10.61 -11.72
C GLU A 181 0.00 -11.12 -13.04
N ARG A 182 -1.26 -10.82 -13.36
CA ARG A 182 -1.87 -11.22 -14.63
C ARG A 182 -1.28 -10.47 -15.81
N GLU A 183 -1.03 -9.17 -15.66
CA GLU A 183 -0.40 -8.36 -16.70
C GLU A 183 1.07 -8.76 -16.87
N LEU A 184 1.79 -9.03 -15.77
CA LEU A 184 3.17 -9.54 -15.83
C LEU A 184 3.27 -10.90 -16.53
N VAL A 185 2.29 -11.80 -16.35
CA VAL A 185 2.23 -13.06 -17.13
C VAL A 185 1.97 -12.78 -18.62
N ARG A 186 1.15 -11.79 -18.97
CA ARG A 186 0.91 -11.42 -20.37
C ARG A 186 2.14 -10.81 -21.03
N GLU A 187 2.90 -10.03 -20.28
CA GLU A 187 4.08 -9.32 -20.78
C GLU A 187 5.32 -10.22 -20.85
N PHE A 188 5.56 -11.02 -19.81
CA PHE A 188 6.80 -11.80 -19.67
C PHE A 188 6.62 -13.32 -19.78
N GLY A 189 5.39 -13.80 -19.97
CA GLY A 189 5.11 -15.21 -20.23
C GLY A 189 5.65 -16.14 -19.13
N ASP A 190 6.37 -17.17 -19.56
CA ASP A 190 6.87 -18.24 -18.70
C ASP A 190 7.92 -17.76 -17.69
N VAL A 191 8.68 -16.70 -18.02
CA VAL A 191 9.67 -16.11 -17.12
C VAL A 191 9.00 -15.68 -15.81
N TYR A 192 7.81 -15.06 -15.89
CA TYR A 192 7.06 -14.70 -14.69
C TYR A 192 6.43 -15.90 -14.01
N ARG A 193 5.95 -16.90 -14.77
CA ARG A 193 5.32 -18.11 -14.20
C ARG A 193 6.30 -18.87 -13.33
N GLU A 194 7.52 -19.11 -13.81
CA GLU A 194 8.56 -19.78 -13.05
C GLU A 194 8.95 -19.01 -11.78
N TYR A 195 9.09 -17.69 -11.89
CA TYR A 195 9.34 -16.84 -10.73
C TYR A 195 8.21 -16.95 -9.69
N ARG A 196 6.96 -16.95 -10.15
CA ARG A 196 5.76 -17.07 -9.31
C ARG A 196 5.66 -18.42 -8.58
N GLU A 197 6.19 -19.49 -9.15
CA GLU A 197 6.20 -20.80 -8.50
C GLU A 197 7.24 -20.88 -7.36
N LYS A 198 8.37 -20.20 -7.56
CA LYS A 198 9.52 -20.21 -6.63
C LYS A 198 9.33 -19.25 -5.45
N VAL A 199 8.82 -18.05 -5.71
CA VAL A 199 8.77 -16.97 -4.72
C VAL A 199 7.32 -16.68 -4.32
N PRO A 200 6.93 -16.70 -3.03
CA PRO A 200 5.56 -16.45 -2.59
C PRO A 200 5.13 -14.97 -2.73
N MET A 201 3.81 -14.73 -2.71
CA MET A 201 3.24 -13.37 -2.86
C MET A 201 3.64 -12.43 -1.72
N PHE A 202 3.50 -12.87 -0.47
CA PHE A 202 3.69 -12.04 0.73
C PHE A 202 4.56 -12.70 1.81
N PHE A 203 4.25 -13.93 2.22
CA PHE A 203 4.94 -14.59 3.32
C PHE A 203 6.10 -15.46 2.81
N PRO A 204 7.35 -15.19 3.21
CA PRO A 204 8.50 -16.00 2.82
C PRO A 204 8.32 -17.47 3.20
N ARG A 205 8.78 -18.38 2.35
CA ARG A 205 8.90 -19.79 2.72
C ARG A 205 10.06 -19.92 3.73
N LEU A 206 9.76 -20.43 4.92
CA LEU A 206 10.80 -20.90 5.84
C LEU A 206 11.32 -22.22 5.27
N HIS A 207 12.57 -22.22 4.77
CA HIS A 207 13.29 -23.44 4.40
C HIS A 207 14.30 -23.76 5.49
#